data_AF-A0A1H4UZ16-F1
#
_entry.id   AF-A0A1H4UZ16-F1
#
_cell.length_a   1.000
_cell.length_b   1.000
_cell.length_c   1.000
_cell.angle_alpha   90.00
_cell.angle_beta   90.00
_cell.angle_gamma   90.00
#
_symmetry.space_group_name_H-M   'P 1'
#
loop_
_entity.id
_entity.type
_entity.pdbx_description
1 polymer ?
#
loop_
_entity_poly.entity_id
_entity_poly.type
_entity_poly.pdbx_seq_one_letter_code
_entity_poly.pdbx_strand_id
1 'polypeptide(L)'
;MSDTIISIATAGPNIPKPVLVHQGDLTVEGPVGTHRYPAEVWEISNGSRYAVITQVDANTSLINNSESVAKAVHGEFGFDTTIIEYWPEHLGEDAFAISNERGGHRAVDREALLAVGLAVPHWDSPGI
;
A
#
# COMPACT_ATOMS: atom_id res chain seq x y z
N MET A 1 4.88 -26.20 -15.17
CA MET A 1 4.87 -24.82 -14.66
C MET A 1 3.85 -24.83 -13.53
N SER A 2 4.32 -24.73 -12.28
CA SER A 2 3.46 -24.88 -11.10
C SER A 2 2.79 -23.55 -10.80
N ASP A 3 1.46 -23.55 -10.82
CA ASP A 3 0.65 -22.46 -10.28
C ASP A 3 0.80 -22.48 -8.76
N THR A 4 1.55 -21.52 -8.23
CA THR A 4 1.55 -21.24 -6.79
C THR A 4 0.23 -20.55 -6.45
N ILE A 5 -0.78 -21.35 -6.13
CA ILE A 5 -1.97 -20.87 -5.45
C ILE A 5 -1.51 -20.44 -4.05
N ILE A 6 -1.43 -19.12 -3.82
CA ILE A 6 -1.29 -18.56 -2.47
C ILE A 6 -2.60 -18.89 -1.77
N SER A 7 -2.60 -19.99 -1.00
CA SER A 7 -3.72 -20.35 -0.14
C SER A 7 -3.80 -19.33 0.98
N ILE A 8 -4.71 -18.36 0.84
CA ILE A 8 -4.96 -17.33 1.84
C ILE A 8 -5.70 -18.02 2.98
N ALA A 9 -4.98 -18.37 4.05
CA ALA A 9 -5.59 -18.91 5.26
C ALA A 9 -6.58 -17.87 5.81
N THR A 10 -7.84 -18.26 5.95
CA THR A 10 -8.89 -17.45 6.58
C THR A 10 -8.43 -17.18 8.01
N ALA A 11 -8.04 -15.94 8.28
CA ALA A 11 -7.39 -15.61 9.54
C ALA A 11 -8.42 -15.56 10.68
N GLY A 12 -8.17 -16.32 11.74
CA GLY A 12 -9.03 -16.43 12.92
C GLY A 12 -9.02 -15.16 13.80
N PRO A 13 -9.85 -15.10 14.87
CA PRO A 13 -10.18 -13.88 15.62
C PRO A 13 -9.04 -13.26 16.47
N ASN A 14 -7.79 -13.70 16.32
CA ASN A 14 -6.63 -13.26 17.10
C ASN A 14 -5.43 -12.91 16.21
N ILE A 15 -5.65 -12.24 15.08
CA ILE A 15 -4.52 -11.67 14.32
C ILE A 15 -3.93 -10.53 15.16
N PRO A 16 -2.63 -10.56 15.50
CA PRO A 16 -2.00 -9.44 16.18
C PRO A 16 -2.12 -8.19 15.31
N LYS A 17 -2.43 -7.05 15.95
CA LYS A 17 -2.61 -5.79 15.23
C LYS A 17 -1.30 -5.38 14.55
N PRO A 18 -1.36 -4.79 13.33
CA PRO A 18 -0.18 -4.21 12.71
C PRO A 18 0.37 -3.08 13.59
N VAL A 19 1.69 -2.88 13.53
CA VAL A 19 2.41 -1.84 14.25
C VAL A 19 2.86 -0.77 13.27
N LEU A 20 2.54 0.49 13.54
CA LEU A 20 3.09 1.62 12.78
C LEU A 20 4.57 1.76 13.11
N VAL A 21 5.43 1.56 12.13
CA VAL A 21 6.89 1.66 12.29
C VAL A 21 7.45 2.97 11.75
N HIS A 22 6.75 3.62 10.82
CA HIS A 22 7.13 4.91 10.28
C HIS A 22 5.91 5.70 9.79
N GLN A 23 5.94 7.02 9.91
CA GLN A 23 4.94 7.92 9.32
C GLN A 23 5.64 9.20 8.86
N GLY A 24 5.39 9.61 7.62
CA GLY A 24 6.01 10.80 7.04
C GLY A 24 5.54 11.06 5.60
N ASP A 25 6.07 12.11 4.98
CA ASP A 25 5.80 12.41 3.58
C ASP A 25 6.77 11.64 2.68
N LEU A 26 6.23 10.85 1.77
CA LEU A 26 6.96 10.26 0.65
C LEU A 26 7.09 11.29 -0.47
N THR A 27 8.33 11.63 -0.84
CA THR A 27 8.60 12.48 -2.01
C THR A 27 8.83 11.61 -3.25
N VAL A 28 8.00 11.77 -4.28
CA VAL A 28 8.10 11.01 -5.53
C VAL A 28 8.39 11.95 -6.69
N GLU A 29 9.46 11.65 -7.44
CA GLU A 29 9.76 12.33 -8.70
C GLU A 29 8.95 11.68 -9.84
N GLY A 30 8.22 12.49 -10.59
CA GLY A 30 7.41 12.03 -11.72
C GLY A 30 7.62 12.88 -12.98
N PRO A 31 7.03 12.43 -14.11
CA PRO A 31 7.22 13.08 -15.41
C PRO A 31 6.69 14.52 -15.47
N VAL A 32 5.80 14.91 -14.55
CA VAL A 32 5.21 16.25 -14.47
C VAL A 32 5.69 17.04 -13.24
N GLY A 33 6.70 16.54 -12.52
CA GLY A 33 7.32 17.22 -11.38
C GLY A 33 7.46 16.33 -10.14
N THR A 34 7.84 16.95 -9.03
CA THR A 34 7.96 16.29 -7.72
C THR A 34 6.65 16.41 -6.97
N HIS A 35 6.16 15.28 -6.45
CA HIS A 35 4.96 15.19 -5.63
C HIS A 35 5.31 14.72 -4.23
N ARG A 36 4.47 15.07 -3.25
CA ARG A 36 4.57 14.59 -1.87
C ARG A 36 3.28 13.91 -1.50
N TYR A 37 3.40 12.73 -0.89
CA TYR A 37 2.28 11.92 -0.47
C TYR A 37 2.45 11.51 0.98
N PRO A 38 1.43 11.65 1.82
CA PRO A 38 1.44 11.03 3.13
C PRO A 38 1.65 9.52 2.99
N ALA A 39 2.60 8.98 3.76
CA ALA A 39 2.93 7.57 3.75
C ALA A 39 3.13 7.05 5.18
N GLU A 40 2.65 5.83 5.38
CA GLU A 40 2.79 5.10 6.62
C GLU A 40 3.43 3.74 6.32
N VAL A 41 4.32 3.29 7.19
CA VAL A 41 4.83 1.92 7.11
C VAL A 41 4.29 1.15 8.29
N TRP A 42 3.64 0.03 7.97
CA TRP A 42 3.06 -0.89 8.92
C TRP A 42 3.80 -2.23 8.87
N GLU A 43 4.17 -2.74 10.03
CA GLU A 43 4.71 -4.09 10.20
C GLU A 43 3.63 -5.01 10.77
N ILE A 44 3.38 -6.14 10.12
CA ILE A 44 2.42 -7.16 10.59
C ILE A 44 3.14 -8.24 11.40
N SER A 45 2.38 -9.12 12.05
CA SER A 45 2.90 -10.10 13.03
C SER A 45 3.95 -11.08 12.50
N ASN A 46 4.00 -11.32 11.18
CA ASN A 46 5.01 -12.19 10.56
C ASN A 46 6.31 -11.43 10.19
N GLY A 47 6.44 -10.16 10.56
CA GLY A 47 7.58 -9.29 10.24
C GLY A 47 7.53 -8.66 8.84
N SER A 48 6.50 -8.94 8.04
CA SER A 48 6.31 -8.31 6.74
C SER A 48 5.94 -6.84 6.91
N ARG A 49 6.43 -5.99 6.01
CA ARG A 49 6.19 -4.55 6.02
C ARG A 49 5.40 -4.12 4.80
N TYR A 50 4.51 -3.17 5.04
CA TYR A 50 3.64 -2.57 4.02
C TYR A 50 3.78 -1.05 4.09
N ALA A 51 4.15 -0.43 2.98
CA ALA A 51 4.09 1.01 2.83
C ALA A 51 2.70 1.35 2.30
N VAL A 52 1.95 2.13 3.06
CA VAL A 52 0.60 2.57 2.73
C VAL A 52 0.69 4.05 2.38
N ILE A 53 0.45 4.38 1.11
CA ILE A 53 0.35 5.74 0.62
C ILE A 53 -1.09 6.17 0.77
N THR A 54 -1.32 7.21 1.55
CA THR A 54 -2.65 7.71 1.89
C THR A 54 -2.90 9.01 1.15
N GLN A 55 -4.18 9.33 0.88
CA GLN A 55 -4.57 10.57 0.20
C GLN A 55 -3.95 10.73 -1.20
N VAL A 56 -4.13 9.72 -2.05
CA VAL A 56 -3.77 9.74 -3.47
C VAL A 56 -4.79 10.52 -4.34
N ASP A 57 -5.70 11.23 -3.69
CA ASP A 57 -6.85 11.93 -4.26
C ASP A 57 -6.46 12.78 -5.48
N ALA A 58 -7.24 12.60 -6.55
CA ALA A 58 -7.07 13.27 -7.84
C ALA A 58 -5.71 13.10 -8.55
N ASN A 59 -4.82 12.22 -8.06
CA ASN A 59 -3.46 12.12 -8.58
C ASN A 59 -3.20 10.80 -9.31
N THR A 60 -3.80 10.67 -10.50
CA THR A 60 -3.58 9.55 -11.45
C THR A 60 -2.10 9.29 -11.79
N SER A 61 -1.17 10.19 -11.41
CA SER A 61 0.26 10.00 -11.63
C SER A 61 0.84 8.84 -10.81
N LEU A 62 0.34 8.53 -9.60
CA LEU A 62 0.87 7.45 -8.75
C LEU A 62 0.77 6.09 -9.42
N ILE A 63 -0.42 5.72 -9.88
CA ILE A 63 -0.67 4.46 -10.60
C ILE A 63 0.19 4.33 -11.86
N ASN A 64 0.32 5.43 -12.59
CA ASN A 64 1.10 5.48 -13.82
C ASN A 64 2.60 5.62 -13.58
N ASN A 65 3.04 5.78 -12.32
CA ASN A 65 4.42 5.99 -11.93
C ASN A 65 4.84 5.09 -10.75
N SER A 66 4.24 3.90 -10.69
CA SER A 66 4.47 2.88 -9.65
C SER A 66 5.95 2.54 -9.46
N GLU A 67 6.76 2.58 -10.52
CA GLU A 67 8.21 2.38 -10.46
C GLU A 67 8.92 3.48 -9.64
N SER A 68 8.58 4.75 -9.88
CA SER A 68 9.18 5.87 -9.13
C SER A 68 8.68 5.91 -7.69
N VAL A 69 7.43 5.52 -7.46
CA VAL A 69 6.87 5.36 -6.12
C VAL A 69 7.65 4.28 -5.37
N ALA A 70 7.88 3.13 -5.99
CA ALA A 70 8.63 2.05 -5.37
C ALA A 70 10.08 2.43 -5.09
N LYS A 71 10.73 3.12 -6.03
CA LYS A 71 12.06 3.68 -5.82
C LYS A 71 12.10 4.67 -4.65
N ALA A 72 11.10 5.54 -4.53
CA ALA A 72 11.01 6.50 -3.43
C ALA A 72 10.82 5.79 -2.08
N VAL A 73 9.92 4.80 -2.00
CA VAL A 73 9.68 4.00 -0.79
C VAL A 73 10.96 3.27 -0.37
N HIS A 74 11.65 2.64 -1.31
CA HIS A 74 12.91 1.95 -1.03
C HIS A 74 14.03 2.91 -0.63
N GLY A 75 14.08 4.10 -1.24
CA GLY A 75 15.06 5.13 -0.91
C GLY A 75 14.86 5.75 0.48
N GLU A 76 13.61 6.04 0.84
CA GLU A 76 13.26 6.70 2.10
C GLU A 76 13.30 5.71 3.27
N PHE A 77 12.76 4.50 3.09
CA PHE A 77 12.55 3.57 4.20
C PHE A 77 13.53 2.40 4.25
N GLY A 78 14.20 2.07 3.13
CA GLY A 78 15.34 1.15 3.11
C GLY A 78 15.02 -0.35 3.23
N PHE A 79 13.79 -0.79 2.94
CA PHE A 79 13.41 -2.20 2.95
C PHE A 79 12.48 -2.59 1.79
N ASP A 80 12.52 -3.86 1.40
CA ASP A 80 11.58 -4.46 0.45
C ASP A 80 10.17 -4.41 1.05
N THR A 81 9.36 -3.47 0.56
CA THR A 81 8.02 -3.22 1.10
C THR A 81 6.97 -3.51 0.04
N THR A 82 5.87 -4.16 0.42
CA THR A 82 4.68 -4.14 -0.44
C THR A 82 4.05 -2.76 -0.35
N ILE A 83 3.81 -2.13 -1.49
CA ILE A 83 3.26 -0.77 -1.55
C ILE A 83 1.77 -0.86 -1.80
N ILE A 84 0.99 -0.32 -0.87
CA ILE A 84 -0.45 -0.20 -0.95
C ILE A 84 -0.78 1.27 -1.18
N GLU A 85 -1.52 1.56 -2.23
CA GLU A 85 -2.11 2.87 -2.47
C GLU A 85 -3.56 2.82 -2.01
N TYR A 86 -3.96 3.74 -1.13
CA TYR A 86 -5.33 3.85 -0.62
C TYR A 86 -6.07 5.00 -1.31
N TRP A 87 -7.02 4.67 -2.17
CA TRP A 87 -7.84 5.58 -2.97
C TRP A 87 -9.23 5.75 -2.33
N PRO A 88 -9.44 6.75 -1.45
CA PRO A 88 -10.72 6.93 -0.74
C PRO A 88 -11.87 7.29 -1.68
N GLU A 89 -11.58 7.95 -2.81
CA GLU A 89 -12.58 8.25 -3.86
C GLU A 89 -12.76 7.11 -4.87
N HIS A 90 -12.14 5.95 -4.61
CA HIS A 90 -12.08 4.76 -5.46
C HIS A 90 -11.25 4.93 -6.74
N LEU A 91 -10.45 3.90 -7.02
CA LEU A 91 -9.86 3.64 -8.32
C LEU A 91 -10.78 2.69 -9.10
N GLY A 92 -11.73 3.25 -9.84
CA GLY A 92 -12.78 2.42 -10.45
C GLY A 92 -13.70 1.85 -9.37
N GLU A 93 -13.75 0.52 -9.22
CA GLU A 93 -14.55 -0.16 -8.18
C GLU A 93 -13.74 -0.44 -6.89
N ASP A 94 -12.42 -0.28 -6.93
CA ASP A 94 -11.51 -0.69 -5.85
C ASP A 94 -10.96 0.51 -5.07
N ALA A 95 -10.89 0.40 -3.74
CA ALA A 95 -10.30 1.43 -2.88
C ALA A 95 -8.79 1.24 -2.64
N PHE A 96 -8.23 0.11 -3.05
CA PHE A 96 -6.81 -0.21 -2.81
C PHE A 96 -6.15 -0.76 -4.07
N ALA A 97 -4.90 -0.36 -4.26
CA ALA A 97 -4.05 -0.90 -5.31
C ALA A 97 -2.68 -1.29 -4.75
N ILE A 98 -2.12 -2.38 -5.25
CA ILE A 98 -0.73 -2.77 -5.00
C ILE A 98 0.13 -2.25 -6.14
N SER A 99 1.09 -1.41 -5.81
CA SER A 99 2.11 -0.92 -6.74
C SER A 99 3.37 -1.77 -6.66
N ASN A 100 4.06 -1.93 -7.79
CA ASN A 100 5.25 -2.76 -7.89
C ASN A 100 6.35 -2.09 -8.73
N GLU A 101 7.59 -2.49 -8.50
CA GLU A 101 8.78 -1.94 -9.17
C GLU A 101 8.89 -2.23 -10.68
N ARG A 102 8.09 -3.17 -11.21
CA ARG A 102 8.11 -3.55 -12.63
C ARG A 102 7.07 -2.81 -13.45
N GLY A 103 6.42 -1.82 -12.84
CA GLY A 103 5.35 -1.06 -13.44
C GLY A 103 3.99 -1.72 -13.30
N GLY A 104 2.97 -0.88 -13.36
CA GLY A 104 1.57 -1.27 -13.23
C GLY A 104 1.10 -1.39 -11.79
N HIS A 105 -0.20 -1.62 -11.66
CA HIS A 105 -0.88 -1.79 -10.39
C HIS A 105 -1.79 -3.02 -10.45
N ARG A 106 -2.10 -3.57 -9.29
CA ARG A 106 -3.14 -4.58 -9.15
C ARG A 106 -4.12 -4.10 -8.09
N ALA A 107 -5.39 -3.97 -8.46
CA ALA A 107 -6.45 -3.78 -7.48
C ALA A 107 -6.41 -4.88 -6.40
N VAL A 108 -6.66 -4.49 -5.16
CA VAL A 108 -6.76 -5.43 -4.05
C VAL A 108 -7.98 -5.06 -3.21
N ASP A 109 -8.74 -6.07 -2.82
CA ASP A 109 -9.87 -5.83 -1.93
C ASP A 109 -9.39 -5.66 -0.48
N ARG A 110 -10.24 -5.02 0.31
CA ARG A 110 -9.96 -4.82 1.73
C ARG A 110 -9.85 -6.14 2.48
N GLU A 111 -10.66 -7.12 2.11
CA GLU A 111 -10.73 -8.42 2.78
C GLU A 111 -9.39 -9.18 2.65
N ALA A 112 -8.71 -9.13 1.50
CA ALA A 112 -7.39 -9.72 1.33
C ALA A 112 -6.33 -9.03 2.20
N LEU A 113 -6.38 -7.70 2.34
CA LEU A 113 -5.47 -6.96 3.24
C LEU A 113 -5.70 -7.34 4.71
N LEU A 114 -6.96 -7.46 5.13
CA LEU A 114 -7.31 -7.92 6.47
C LEU A 114 -6.90 -9.38 6.70
N ALA A 115 -7.03 -10.25 5.70
CA ALA A 115 -6.67 -11.67 5.79
C ALA A 115 -5.15 -11.87 6.01
N VAL A 116 -4.31 -10.96 5.51
CA VAL A 116 -2.87 -10.95 5.81
C VAL A 116 -2.51 -10.21 7.10
N GLY A 117 -3.50 -9.66 7.81
CA GLY A 117 -3.32 -8.96 9.08
C GLY A 117 -3.00 -7.47 8.94
N LEU A 118 -3.12 -6.90 7.74
CA LEU A 118 -2.98 -5.46 7.53
C LEU A 118 -4.34 -4.78 7.77
N ALA A 119 -4.55 -4.31 8.99
CA ALA A 119 -5.74 -3.57 9.41
C ALA A 119 -5.35 -2.14 9.84
N VAL A 120 -5.39 -1.18 8.90
CA VAL A 120 -5.00 0.20 9.19
C VAL A 120 -6.20 1.01 9.72
N PRO A 121 -6.09 1.68 10.89
CA PRO A 121 -7.24 2.26 11.61
C PRO A 121 -8.08 3.28 10.82
N HIS A 122 -7.44 4.11 9.99
CA HIS A 122 -8.14 5.19 9.28
C HIS A 122 -8.86 4.75 8.00
N TRP A 123 -8.70 3.50 7.54
CA TRP A 123 -9.46 3.00 6.38
C TRP A 123 -10.97 2.90 6.67
N ASP A 124 -11.35 2.91 7.95
CA ASP A 124 -12.75 2.94 8.41
C ASP A 124 -13.29 4.36 8.63
N SER A 125 -12.46 5.39 8.46
CA SER A 125 -12.84 6.78 8.67
C SER A 125 -12.92 7.49 7.32
N PRO A 126 -14.11 7.66 6.72
CA PRO A 126 -14.24 8.46 5.51
C PRO A 126 -13.92 9.93 5.85
N GLY A 127 -12.79 10.44 5.32
CA GLY A 127 -12.50 11.88 5.30
C GLY A 127 -11.40 12.38 6.25
N ILE A 128 -10.24 11.71 6.30
CA ILE A 128 -8.99 12.40 6.72
C ILE A 128 -8.22 12.76 5.47
#